data_AF-A0A6L2LHK2-F1
#
_entry.id   AF-A0A6L2LHK2-F1
#
_cell.length_a   1.000
_cell.length_b   1.000
_cell.length_c   1.000
_cell.angle_alpha   90.00
_cell.angle_beta   90.00
_cell.angle_gamma   90.00
#
_symmetry.space_group_name_H-M   'P 1'
#
loop_
_entity.id
_entity.type
_entity.pdbx_description
1 polymer ?
#
loop_
_entity_poly.entity_id
_entity_poly.type
_entity_poly.pdbx_seq_one_letter_code
_entity_poly.pdbx_strand_id
1 'polypeptide(L)'
;MAAPLPLLEELARASETNVASELREAIRRMDGYVAELRASRSCDDTLRTIEMLSRMQLDGMQKASHLLLMMRETQIKVDEQIGFIMRMRNRAMV
;
A
#
# COMPACT_ATOMS: atom_id res chain seq x y z
N MET A 1 20.01 -5.05 27.75
CA MET A 1 18.75 -5.77 27.44
C MET A 1 18.15 -5.17 26.18
N ALA A 2 17.86 -5.99 25.16
CA ALA A 2 17.35 -5.56 23.87
C ALA A 2 15.90 -5.05 23.98
N ALA A 3 15.52 -4.03 23.21
CA ALA A 3 14.11 -3.70 23.00
C ALA A 3 13.41 -4.86 22.28
N PRO A 4 12.12 -5.11 22.53
CA PRO A 4 11.49 -6.34 22.11
C PRO A 4 11.23 -6.31 20.59
N LEU A 5 11.95 -7.18 19.86
CA LEU A 5 11.61 -7.69 18.52
C LEU A 5 10.10 -7.79 18.23
N PRO A 6 9.23 -8.21 19.18
CA PRO A 6 7.79 -8.31 18.93
C PRO A 6 7.10 -7.04 18.41
N LEU A 7 7.51 -5.84 18.83
CA LEU A 7 6.84 -4.59 18.41
C LEU A 7 7.16 -4.20 16.96
N LEU A 8 8.39 -4.47 16.51
CA LEU A 8 8.78 -4.27 15.12
C LEU A 8 8.08 -5.26 14.19
N GLU A 9 7.96 -6.51 14.63
CA GLU A 9 7.22 -7.52 13.89
C GLU A 9 5.72 -7.22 13.84
N GLU A 10 5.11 -6.73 14.92
CA GLU A 10 3.69 -6.33 14.93
C GLU A 10 3.42 -5.14 14.00
N LEU A 11 4.27 -4.12 13.99
CA LEU A 11 4.16 -2.98 13.09
C LEU A 11 4.37 -3.37 11.62
N ALA A 12 5.35 -4.24 11.33
CA ALA A 12 5.58 -4.76 9.99
C ALA A 12 4.40 -5.62 9.51
N ARG A 13 3.85 -6.48 10.37
CA ARG A 13 2.66 -7.29 10.05
C ARG A 13 1.42 -6.41 9.85
N ALA A 14 1.25 -5.35 10.65
CA ALA A 14 0.13 -4.42 10.50
C ALA A 14 0.22 -3.60 9.20
N SER A 15 1.43 -3.19 8.79
CA SER A 15 1.60 -2.48 7.51
C SER A 15 1.44 -3.42 6.31
N GLU A 16 1.98 -4.64 6.36
CA GLU A 16 1.78 -5.65 5.32
C GLU A 16 0.31 -6.02 5.14
N THR A 17 -0.43 -6.19 6.24
CA THR A 17 -1.86 -6.54 6.18
C THR A 17 -2.70 -5.41 5.59
N ASN A 18 -2.42 -4.15 5.95
CA ASN A 18 -3.10 -3.00 5.36
C ASN A 18 -2.81 -2.87 3.86
N VAL A 19 -1.53 -2.92 3.46
CA VAL A 19 -1.09 -2.85 2.06
C VAL A 19 -1.68 -4.00 1.22
N ALA A 20 -1.66 -5.22 1.76
CA ALA A 20 -2.22 -6.39 1.08
C ALA A 20 -3.74 -6.30 0.92
N SER A 21 -4.45 -5.70 1.89
CA SER A 21 -5.90 -5.53 1.82
C SER A 21 -6.30 -4.52 0.75
N GLU A 22 -5.62 -3.38 0.68
CA GLU A 22 -5.84 -2.36 -0.35
C GLU A 22 -5.51 -2.88 -1.76
N LEU A 23 -4.43 -3.64 -1.90
CA LEU A 23 -4.06 -4.25 -3.17
C LEU A 23 -5.14 -5.25 -3.64
N ARG A 24 -5.69 -6.07 -2.74
CA ARG A 24 -6.80 -6.98 -3.06
C ARG A 24 -8.05 -6.23 -3.53
N GLU A 25 -8.38 -5.11 -2.89
CA GLU A 25 -9.51 -4.29 -3.34
C GLU A 25 -9.25 -3.65 -4.71
N ALA A 26 -8.03 -3.21 -4.99
CA ALA A 26 -7.63 -2.72 -6.31
C ALA A 26 -7.80 -3.78 -7.40
N ILE A 27 -7.32 -4.99 -7.14
CA ILE A 27 -7.46 -6.11 -8.08
C ILE A 27 -8.94 -6.41 -8.34
N ARG A 28 -9.78 -6.51 -7.29
CA ARG A 28 -11.23 -6.73 -7.45
C ARG A 28 -11.92 -5.65 -8.29
N ARG A 29 -11.56 -4.38 -8.10
CA ARG A 29 -12.12 -3.27 -8.91
C ARG A 29 -11.66 -3.36 -10.36
N MET A 30 -10.38 -3.66 -10.62
CA MET A 30 -9.88 -3.91 -11.97
C MET A 30 -10.62 -5.07 -12.66
N ASP A 31 -10.84 -6.17 -11.95
CA ASP A 31 -11.60 -7.31 -12.48
C ASP A 31 -13.03 -6.90 -12.87
N GLY A 32 -13.67 -6.05 -12.07
CA GLY A 32 -14.98 -5.46 -12.37
C GLY A 32 -14.95 -4.61 -13.65
N TYR A 33 -13.97 -3.73 -13.79
CA TYR A 33 -13.80 -2.94 -15.02
C TYR A 33 -13.51 -3.84 -16.23
N VAL A 34 -12.70 -4.88 -16.11
CA VAL A 34 -12.43 -5.81 -17.21
C VAL A 34 -13.71 -6.56 -17.63
N ALA A 35 -14.56 -6.94 -16.68
CA ALA A 35 -15.83 -7.59 -16.97
C ALA A 35 -16.81 -6.65 -17.70
N GLU A 36 -16.94 -5.40 -17.26
CA GLU A 36 -17.75 -4.36 -17.90
C GLU A 36 -17.26 -4.07 -19.33
N LEU A 37 -15.94 -4.02 -19.54
CA LEU A 37 -15.31 -3.83 -20.85
C LEU A 37 -15.61 -4.97 -21.82
N ARG A 38 -15.56 -6.21 -21.33
CA ARG A 38 -15.90 -7.39 -22.15
C ARG A 38 -17.39 -7.45 -22.52
N ALA A 39 -18.26 -6.82 -21.73
CA ALA A 39 -19.70 -6.79 -21.97
C ALA A 39 -20.12 -5.73 -23.00
N SER A 40 -19.27 -4.75 -23.29
CA SER A 40 -19.52 -3.69 -24.27
C SER A 40 -19.26 -4.21 -25.71
N ARG A 41 -20.11 -3.88 -26.68
CA ARG A 41 -20.19 -4.52 -28.02
C ARG A 41 -20.27 -3.56 -29.22
N SER A 42 -20.25 -2.23 -29.06
CA SER A 42 -20.58 -1.26 -30.12
C SER A 42 -19.76 0.05 -30.07
N CYS A 43 -19.64 0.80 -31.17
CA CYS A 43 -18.75 1.96 -31.36
C CYS A 43 -18.97 3.15 -30.39
N ASP A 44 -20.18 3.33 -29.81
CA ASP A 44 -20.45 4.25 -28.68
C ASP A 44 -19.76 3.81 -27.37
N ASP A 45 -19.35 2.54 -27.29
CA ASP A 45 -18.55 2.00 -26.20
C ASP A 45 -17.10 2.46 -26.24
N THR A 46 -16.61 3.12 -27.30
CA THR A 46 -15.22 3.58 -27.33
C THR A 46 -14.99 4.68 -26.29
N LEU A 47 -15.90 5.68 -26.22
CA LEU A 47 -15.84 6.71 -25.19
C LEU A 47 -16.04 6.12 -23.80
N ARG A 48 -16.98 5.17 -23.66
CA ARG A 48 -17.24 4.45 -22.40
C ARG A 48 -16.04 3.63 -21.94
N THR A 49 -15.36 2.98 -22.89
CA THR A 49 -14.12 2.22 -22.70
C THR A 49 -12.99 3.15 -22.29
N ILE A 50 -12.83 4.29 -22.96
CA ILE A 50 -11.83 5.31 -22.60
C ILE A 50 -12.10 5.83 -21.19
N GLU A 51 -13.35 6.19 -20.85
CA GLU A 51 -13.71 6.63 -19.51
C GLU A 51 -13.46 5.57 -18.45
N MET A 52 -13.75 4.30 -18.73
CA MET A 52 -13.45 3.19 -17.83
C MET A 52 -11.94 3.01 -17.63
N LEU A 53 -11.16 3.05 -18.71
CA LEU A 53 -9.71 2.95 -18.65
C LEU A 53 -9.12 4.13 -17.87
N SER A 54 -9.62 5.35 -18.07
CA SER A 54 -9.21 6.53 -17.30
C SER A 54 -9.56 6.40 -15.83
N ARG A 55 -10.77 5.91 -15.49
CA ARG A 55 -11.17 5.64 -14.11
C ARG A 55 -10.31 4.57 -13.46
N MET A 56 -10.01 3.49 -14.18
CA MET A 56 -9.15 2.41 -13.71
C MET A 56 -7.71 2.88 -13.48
N GLN A 57 -7.15 3.67 -14.40
CA GLN A 57 -5.83 4.28 -14.22
C GLN A 57 -5.80 5.24 -13.03
N LEU A 58 -6.83 6.09 -12.87
CA LEU A 58 -6.91 7.02 -11.76
C LEU A 58 -7.00 6.30 -10.41
N ASP A 59 -7.88 5.30 -10.28
CA ASP A 59 -7.99 4.48 -9.05
C ASP A 59 -6.66 3.76 -8.75
N GLY A 60 -6.02 3.21 -9.78
CA GLY A 60 -4.70 2.58 -9.67
C GLY A 60 -3.61 3.54 -9.18
N MET A 61 -3.53 4.75 -9.76
CA MET A 61 -2.54 5.76 -9.40
C MET A 61 -2.77 6.33 -7.98
N GLN A 62 -4.03 6.55 -7.60
CA GLN A 62 -4.38 7.01 -6.26
C GLN A 62 -3.99 5.98 -5.19
N LYS A 63 -4.29 4.70 -5.44
CA LYS A 63 -3.90 3.63 -4.51
C LYS A 63 -2.40 3.40 -4.48
N ALA A 64 -1.72 3.41 -5.63
CA ALA A 64 -0.26 3.31 -5.65
C ALA A 64 0.37 4.46 -4.85
N SER A 65 -0.15 5.69 -4.98
CA SER A 65 0.30 6.83 -4.21
C SER A 65 0.05 6.65 -2.71
N HIS A 66 -1.13 6.17 -2.32
CA HIS A 66 -1.46 5.90 -0.92
C HIS A 66 -0.55 4.83 -0.31
N LEU A 67 -0.34 3.72 -1.03
CA LEU A 67 0.56 2.64 -0.63
C LEU A 67 2.00 3.14 -0.45
N LEU A 68 2.51 3.98 -1.37
CA LEU A 68 3.84 4.57 -1.25
C LEU A 68 3.97 5.47 -0.01
N LEU A 69 2.93 6.22 0.35
CA LEU A 69 2.92 7.03 1.58
C LEU A 69 2.96 6.14 2.83
N MET A 70 2.15 5.09 2.87
CA MET A 70 2.11 4.11 3.97
C MET A 70 3.47 3.41 4.15
N MET A 71 4.11 3.00 3.06
CA MET A 71 5.46 2.41 3.10
C MET A 71 6.48 3.40 3.64
N ARG A 72 6.41 4.67 3.22
CA ARG A 72 7.32 5.71 3.69
C ARG A 72 7.12 6.02 5.17
N GLU A 73 5.89 6.10 5.64
CA GLU A 73 5.59 6.29 7.07
C GLU A 73 6.13 5.12 7.89
N THR A 74 5.94 3.88 7.40
CA THR A 74 6.49 2.68 8.04
C THR A 74 8.02 2.74 8.12
N GLN A 75 8.68 3.14 7.03
CA GLN A 75 10.15 3.28 7.01
C GLN A 75 10.63 4.30 8.04
N ILE A 76 9.98 5.47 8.14
CA ILE A 76 10.32 6.50 9.13
C ILE A 76 10.23 5.93 10.55
N LYS A 77 9.14 5.22 10.88
CA LYS A 77 8.95 4.62 12.21
C LYS A 77 10.02 3.59 12.53
N VAL A 78 10.42 2.77 11.56
CA VAL A 78 11.51 1.79 11.71
C VAL A 78 12.84 2.51 11.99
N ASP A 79 13.17 3.55 11.22
CA ASP A 79 14.40 4.31 11.39
C ASP A 79 14.46 5.00 12.78
N GLU A 80 13.34 5.57 13.23
CA GLU A 80 13.21 6.16 14.57
C GLU A 80 13.45 5.13 15.69
N GLN A 81 12.87 3.93 15.56
CA GLN A 81 13.06 2.85 16.52
C GLN A 81 14.50 2.35 16.54
N ILE A 82 15.12 2.15 15.38
CA ILE A 82 16.54 1.79 15.28
C ILE A 82 17.40 2.86 15.97
N GLY A 83 17.14 4.14 15.70
CA GLY A 83 17.84 5.25 16.33
C GLY A 83 17.67 5.27 17.86
N PHE A 84 16.46 5.00 18.36
CA PHE A 84 16.20 4.88 19.79
C PHE A 84 17.00 3.73 20.43
N ILE A 85 17.00 2.56 19.80
CA ILE A 85 17.75 1.38 20.26
C ILE A 85 19.25 1.68 20.32
N MET A 86 19.80 2.33 19.30
CA MET A 86 21.22 2.71 19.29
C MET A 86 21.56 3.67 20.43
N ARG A 87 20.72 4.69 20.69
CA ARG A 87 20.92 5.61 21.83
C ARG A 87 20.87 4.88 23.17
N MET A 88 19.92 3.97 23.34
CA MET A 88 19.82 3.15 24.56
C MET A 88 21.03 2.25 24.75
N ARG A 89 21.51 1.59 23.70
CA ARG A 89 22.72 0.76 23.73
C ARG A 89 23.94 1.59 24.15
N ASN A 90 24.13 2.76 23.55
CA ASN A 90 25.27 3.61 23.85
C ASN A 90 25.25 4.12 25.30
N ARG A 91 24.06 4.42 25.85
CA ARG A 91 23.91 4.80 27.27
C ARG A 91 24.09 3.64 28.25
N ALA A 92 23.91 2.40 27.80
CA ALA A 92 24.08 1.21 28.64
C ALA A 92 25.52 0.64 28.61
N MET A 93 26.37 1.14 27.70
CA MET A 93 27.79 0.78 27.59
C MET A 93 28.74 1.85 28.19
N VAL A 94 28.19 2.98 28.63
CA VAL A 94 28.85 4.00 29.47
C VAL A 94 28.42 3.77 30.91
#